data_AF-A0A3R9SKV7-F1
#
_entry.id   AF-A0A3R9SKV7-F1
#
_cell.length_a   1.000
_cell.length_b   1.000
_cell.length_c   1.000
_cell.angle_alpha   90.00
_cell.angle_beta   90.00
_cell.angle_gamma   90.00
#
_symmetry.space_group_name_H-M   'P 1'
#
loop_
_entity.id
_entity.type
_entity.pdbx_description
1 polymer ?
#
loop_
_entity_poly.entity_id
_entity_poly.type
_entity_poly.pdbx_seq_one_letter_code
_entity_poly.pdbx_strand_id
1 'polypeptide(L)'
;CALEHFTSTIAAELLQNPEIQAMFQDDTMYHLWMWHAVEENEHKAVAFDVYTNMYGQGPKAYFMRSTALIIAMALIFATQSYFTAKLLKTDDKLTWKDTKYMLKFMYGRKGFMTRQIPELLDFLRPKFHPNDSDTTALLATWREKLGL
;
A
#
# COMPACT_ATOMS: atom_id res chain seq x y z
N CYS A 1 -0.96 -7.84 10.75
CA CYS A 1 -2.23 -7.42 10.11
C CYS A 1 -2.21 -5.97 9.64
N ALA A 2 -1.86 -4.98 10.48
CA ALA A 2 -1.93 -3.57 10.09
C ALA A 2 -0.95 -3.18 8.97
N LEU A 3 0.30 -3.67 9.03
CA LEU A 3 1.29 -3.45 7.98
C LEU A 3 0.91 -4.17 6.68
N GLU A 4 0.51 -5.44 6.79
CA GLU A 4 -0.01 -6.23 5.66
C GLU A 4 -1.13 -5.50 4.89
N HIS A 5 -2.07 -4.88 5.62
CA HIS A 5 -3.16 -4.12 5.00
C HIS A 5 -2.63 -2.92 4.20
N PHE A 6 -1.61 -2.24 4.72
CA PHE A 6 -0.99 -1.11 4.03
C PHE A 6 -0.26 -1.57 2.76
N THR A 7 0.53 -2.63 2.85
CA THR A 7 1.31 -3.16 1.71
C THR A 7 0.41 -3.77 0.65
N SER A 8 -0.64 -4.51 1.02
CA SER A 8 -1.62 -5.05 0.06
C SER A 8 -2.39 -3.95 -0.67
N THR A 9 -2.73 -2.85 0.01
CA THR A 9 -3.39 -1.69 -0.60
C THR A 9 -2.50 -1.02 -1.65
N ILE A 10 -1.21 -0.83 -1.32
CA ILE A 10 -0.21 -0.30 -2.27
C ILE A 10 -0.05 -1.23 -3.48
N ALA A 11 0.05 -2.53 -3.23
CA ALA A 11 0.18 -3.54 -4.27
C ALA A 11 -1.04 -3.53 -5.20
N ALA A 12 -2.25 -3.39 -4.66
CA ALA A 12 -3.47 -3.31 -5.47
C ALA A 12 -3.50 -2.04 -6.34
N GLU A 13 -3.08 -0.89 -5.82
CA GLU A 13 -2.94 0.35 -6.60
C GLU A 13 -1.89 0.20 -7.71
N LEU A 14 -0.76 -0.45 -7.42
CA LEU A 14 0.31 -0.70 -8.39
C LEU A 14 -0.19 -1.55 -9.57
N LEU A 15 -0.96 -2.60 -9.31
CA LEU A 15 -1.55 -3.48 -10.33
C LEU A 15 -2.65 -2.79 -11.17
N GLN A 16 -3.30 -1.77 -10.63
CA GLN A 16 -4.44 -1.08 -11.29
C GLN A 16 -4.05 0.22 -11.99
N ASN A 17 -2.88 0.79 -11.72
CA ASN A 17 -2.52 2.14 -12.17
C ASN A 17 -1.50 2.12 -13.33
N PRO A 18 -1.94 2.33 -14.58
CA PRO A 18 -1.05 2.33 -15.74
C PRO A 18 -0.06 3.50 -15.73
N GLU A 19 -0.40 4.63 -15.09
CA GLU A 19 0.50 5.79 -14.99
C GLU A 19 1.75 5.44 -14.18
N ILE A 20 1.60 4.59 -13.16
CA ILE A 20 2.71 4.13 -12.32
C ILE A 20 3.49 3.02 -13.00
N GLN A 21 2.78 2.08 -13.64
CA GLN A 21 3.38 1.02 -14.42
C GLN A 21 4.27 1.56 -15.55
N ALA A 22 3.87 2.67 -16.19
CA ALA A 22 4.65 3.33 -17.23
C ALA A 22 5.92 4.03 -16.72
N MET A 23 6.11 4.18 -15.41
CA MET A 23 7.35 4.77 -14.86
C MET A 23 8.49 3.77 -14.72
N PHE A 24 8.22 2.46 -14.81
CA PHE A 24 9.27 1.45 -14.80
C PHE A 24 10.04 1.51 -16.12
N GLN A 25 11.37 1.66 -16.01
CA GLN A 25 12.27 1.73 -17.18
C GLN A 25 12.97 0.41 -17.48
N ASP A 26 12.95 -0.52 -16.52
CA ASP A 26 13.57 -1.84 -16.63
C ASP A 26 12.51 -2.94 -16.55
N ASP A 27 12.49 -3.79 -17.56
CA ASP A 27 11.48 -4.86 -17.69
C ASP A 27 11.60 -5.89 -16.57
N THR A 28 12.82 -6.20 -16.11
CA THR A 28 13.02 -7.19 -15.05
C THR A 28 12.44 -6.69 -13.74
N MET A 29 12.70 -5.42 -13.39
CA MET A 29 12.12 -4.78 -12.22
C MET A 29 10.62 -4.68 -12.34
N TYR A 30 10.09 -4.30 -13.51
CA TYR A 30 8.65 -4.27 -13.74
C TYR A 30 8.00 -5.63 -13.42
N HIS A 31 8.50 -6.72 -14.01
CA HIS A 31 7.94 -8.06 -13.78
C HIS A 31 8.06 -8.50 -12.32
N LEU A 32 9.20 -8.25 -11.67
CA LEU A 32 9.40 -8.56 -10.26
C LEU A 32 8.37 -7.85 -9.37
N TRP A 33 8.15 -6.56 -9.60
CA TRP A 33 7.20 -5.77 -8.82
C TRP A 33 5.76 -6.19 -9.07
N MET A 34 5.38 -6.52 -10.31
CA MET A 34 4.02 -7.00 -10.62
C MET A 34 3.78 -8.38 -9.97
N TRP A 35 4.76 -9.29 -10.05
CA TRP A 35 4.68 -10.60 -9.39
C TRP A 35 4.54 -10.46 -7.87
N HIS A 36 5.39 -9.64 -7.23
CA HIS A 36 5.33 -9.41 -5.79
C HIS A 36 3.99 -8.76 -5.37
N ALA A 37 3.46 -7.84 -6.16
CA ALA A 37 2.18 -7.20 -5.88
C ALA A 37 1.00 -8.18 -5.96
N VAL A 38 1.09 -9.19 -6.82
CA VAL A 38 0.13 -10.31 -6.86
C VAL A 38 0.25 -11.14 -5.57
N GLU A 39 1.45 -11.56 -5.19
CA GLU A 39 1.69 -12.35 -3.96
C GLU A 39 1.16 -11.65 -2.70
N GLU A 40 1.46 -10.36 -2.54
CA GLU A 40 1.02 -9.56 -1.39
C GLU A 40 -0.51 -9.51 -1.26
N ASN A 41 -1.22 -9.48 -2.41
CA ASN A 41 -2.68 -9.49 -2.43
C ASN A 41 -3.30 -10.88 -2.21
N GLU A 42 -2.56 -11.96 -2.48
CA GLU A 42 -2.99 -13.33 -2.19
C GLU A 42 -2.94 -13.62 -0.68
N HIS A 43 -1.96 -13.08 0.02
CA HIS A 43 -1.77 -13.31 1.46
C HIS A 43 -2.37 -12.23 2.38
N LYS A 44 -2.99 -11.18 1.82
CA LYS A 44 -3.52 -10.02 2.56
C LYS A 44 -4.40 -10.34 3.78
N ALA A 45 -5.13 -11.46 3.76
CA ALA A 45 -6.01 -11.87 4.85
C ALA A 45 -5.30 -12.67 5.95
N VAL A 46 -4.19 -13.36 5.63
CA VAL A 46 -3.53 -14.33 6.52
C VAL A 46 -3.15 -13.68 7.85
N ALA A 47 -2.51 -12.51 7.79
CA ALA A 47 -2.07 -11.81 8.99
C ALA A 47 -3.26 -11.30 9.85
N PHE A 48 -4.41 -11.00 9.23
CA PHE A 48 -5.63 -10.60 9.93
C PHE A 48 -6.34 -11.79 10.57
N ASP A 49 -6.39 -12.92 9.87
CA ASP A 49 -6.99 -14.16 10.35
C ASP A 49 -6.22 -14.72 11.56
N VAL A 50 -4.89 -14.73 11.51
CA VAL A 50 -4.06 -15.11 12.66
C VAL A 50 -4.34 -14.20 13.86
N TYR A 51 -4.41 -12.88 13.63
CA TYR A 51 -4.72 -11.92 14.70
C TYR A 51 -6.10 -12.18 15.32
N THR A 52 -7.11 -12.37 14.48
CA THR A 52 -8.49 -12.65 14.90
C THR A 52 -8.60 -13.97 15.66
N ASN A 53 -7.90 -15.01 15.22
CA ASN A 53 -7.87 -16.30 15.91
C ASN A 53 -7.25 -16.21 17.30
N MET A 54 -6.22 -15.37 17.49
CA MET A 54 -5.54 -15.23 18.79
C MET A 54 -6.25 -14.30 19.77
N TYR A 55 -6.79 -13.17 19.29
CA TYR A 55 -7.31 -12.09 20.14
C TYR A 55 -8.82 -11.86 20.02
N GLY A 56 -9.48 -12.55 19.09
CA GLY A 56 -10.90 -12.38 18.76
C GLY A 56 -11.19 -11.06 18.05
N GLN A 57 -12.49 -10.75 17.91
CA GLN A 57 -12.99 -9.50 17.30
C GLN A 57 -13.64 -8.55 18.31
N GLY A 58 -13.36 -8.75 19.61
CA GLY A 58 -13.92 -7.90 20.66
C GLY A 58 -13.41 -6.46 20.61
N PRO A 59 -14.02 -5.53 21.37
CA PRO A 59 -13.62 -4.11 21.41
C PRO A 59 -12.13 -3.93 21.71
N LYS A 60 -11.57 -4.74 22.61
CA LYS A 60 -10.13 -4.70 22.95
C LYS A 60 -9.24 -5.01 21.75
N ALA A 61 -9.55 -6.06 21.00
CA ALA A 61 -8.81 -6.44 19.80
C ALA A 61 -8.94 -5.36 18.70
N TYR A 62 -10.14 -4.79 18.54
CA TYR A 62 -10.34 -3.64 17.65
C TYR A 62 -9.46 -2.44 18.03
N PHE A 63 -9.45 -2.01 19.29
CA PHE A 63 -8.61 -0.89 19.72
C PHE A 63 -7.13 -1.17 19.55
N MET A 64 -6.68 -2.39 19.85
CA MET A 64 -5.28 -2.79 19.67
C MET A 64 -4.86 -2.73 18.20
N ARG A 65 -5.62 -3.34 17.28
CA ARG A 65 -5.26 -3.33 15.86
C ARG A 65 -5.31 -1.93 15.24
N SER A 66 -6.30 -1.11 15.61
CA SER A 66 -6.44 0.26 15.11
C SER A 66 -5.33 1.17 15.62
N THR A 67 -4.94 1.04 16.90
CA THR A 67 -3.82 1.79 17.47
C THR A 67 -2.50 1.37 16.82
N ALA A 68 -2.30 0.07 16.60
CA ALA A 68 -1.13 -0.44 15.91
C ALA A 68 -1.03 0.10 14.48
N LEU A 69 -2.14 0.19 13.75
CA LEU A 69 -2.18 0.82 12.42
C LEU A 69 -1.73 2.29 12.49
N ILE A 70 -2.30 3.08 13.40
CA ILE A 70 -1.98 4.52 13.50
C ILE A 70 -0.49 4.72 13.81
N ILE A 71 0.07 3.95 14.75
CA ILE A 71 1.49 4.02 15.09
C ILE A 71 2.36 3.59 13.91
N ALA A 72 2.04 2.47 13.28
CA ALA A 72 2.77 1.96 12.13
C ALA A 72 2.79 2.98 10.98
N MET A 73 1.62 3.57 10.68
CA MET A 73 1.45 4.57 9.64
C MET A 73 2.27 5.83 9.95
N ALA A 74 2.24 6.33 11.20
CA ALA A 74 3.04 7.48 11.61
C ALA A 74 4.55 7.22 11.44
N LEU A 75 5.03 6.04 11.83
CA LEU A 75 6.44 5.65 11.69
C LEU A 75 6.85 5.52 10.21
N ILE A 76 6.01 4.87 9.39
CA ILE A 76 6.26 4.74 7.94
C ILE A 76 6.32 6.11 7.29
N PHE A 77 5.33 6.98 7.53
CA PHE A 77 5.34 8.31 6.91
C PHE A 77 6.53 9.17 7.38
N ALA A 78 6.90 9.10 8.66
CA ALA A 78 8.04 9.84 9.18
C ALA A 78 9.35 9.36 8.54
N THR A 79 9.58 8.05 8.50
CA THR A 79 10.79 7.46 7.91
C THR A 79 10.83 7.66 6.40
N GLN A 80 9.74 7.41 5.69
CA GLN A 80 9.62 7.66 4.25
C GLN A 80 9.91 9.11 3.89
N SER A 81 9.33 10.06 4.63
CA SER A 81 9.56 11.49 4.40
C SER A 81 11.01 11.88 4.64
N TYR A 82 11.62 11.34 5.70
CA TYR A 82 13.04 11.56 6.00
C TYR A 82 13.95 11.04 4.89
N PHE A 83 13.75 9.79 4.45
CA PHE A 83 14.56 9.20 3.37
C PHE A 83 14.34 9.91 2.04
N THR A 84 13.10 10.25 1.69
CA THR A 84 12.79 11.02 0.49
C THR A 84 13.50 12.37 0.49
N ALA A 85 13.44 13.11 1.61
CA ALA A 85 14.12 14.38 1.75
C ALA A 85 15.66 14.24 1.66
N LYS A 86 16.22 13.18 2.26
CA LYS A 86 17.65 12.89 2.21
C LYS A 86 18.11 12.59 0.78
N LEU A 87 17.37 11.76 0.04
CA LEU A 87 17.67 11.43 -1.36
C LEU A 87 17.57 12.67 -2.26
N LEU A 88 16.50 13.47 -2.13
CA LEU A 88 16.35 14.71 -2.89
C LEU A 88 17.46 15.72 -2.59
N LYS A 89 17.93 15.79 -1.34
CA LYS A 89 19.06 16.64 -0.96
C LYS A 89 20.38 16.14 -1.56
N THR A 90 20.62 14.83 -1.56
CA THR A 90 21.84 14.24 -2.14
C THR A 90 21.91 14.43 -3.66
N ASP A 91 20.76 14.41 -4.34
CA ASP A 91 20.66 14.64 -5.79
C ASP A 91 20.63 16.12 -6.20
N ASP A 92 20.77 17.07 -5.26
CA ASP A 92 20.55 18.52 -5.47
C ASP A 92 19.16 18.86 -6.06
N LYS A 93 18.19 17.95 -5.93
CA LYS A 93 16.79 18.07 -6.39
C LYS A 93 15.84 18.59 -5.32
N LEU A 94 16.35 19.09 -4.20
CA LEU A 94 15.54 19.74 -3.17
C LEU A 94 15.13 21.16 -3.59
N THR A 95 14.67 21.32 -4.82
CA THR A 95 14.16 22.58 -5.35
C THR A 95 12.65 22.70 -5.08
N TRP A 96 12.15 23.93 -5.07
CA TRP A 96 10.71 24.20 -4.94
C TRP A 96 9.88 23.53 -6.04
N LYS A 97 10.42 23.44 -7.27
CA LYS A 97 9.72 22.87 -8.42
C LYS A 97 9.56 21.35 -8.26
N ASP A 98 10.64 20.66 -7.89
CA ASP A 98 10.65 19.21 -7.74
C ASP A 98 9.86 18.77 -6.51
N THR A 99 9.99 19.51 -5.40
CA THR A 99 9.20 19.26 -4.18
C THR A 99 7.71 19.44 -4.44
N LYS A 100 7.31 20.49 -5.17
CA LYS A 100 5.91 20.71 -5.55
C LYS A 100 5.39 19.63 -6.48
N TYR A 101 6.20 19.18 -7.44
CA TYR A 101 5.85 18.07 -8.33
C TYR A 101 5.64 16.78 -7.52
N MET A 102 6.57 16.43 -6.64
CA MET A 102 6.48 15.25 -5.78
C MET A 102 5.25 15.31 -4.86
N LEU A 103 4.99 16.43 -4.20
CA LEU A 103 3.82 16.59 -3.34
C LEU A 103 2.51 16.47 -4.14
N LYS A 104 2.47 17.01 -5.36
CA LYS A 104 1.30 16.86 -6.24
C LYS A 104 1.13 15.40 -6.70
N PHE A 105 2.22 14.71 -6.99
CA PHE A 105 2.21 13.31 -7.42
C PHE A 105 1.78 12.37 -6.28
N MET A 106 2.23 12.62 -5.05
CA MET A 106 1.89 11.82 -3.87
C MET A 106 0.50 12.15 -3.31
N TYR A 107 0.21 13.44 -3.09
CA TYR A 107 -0.95 13.91 -2.31
C TYR A 107 -1.93 14.78 -3.11
N GLY A 108 -1.79 14.87 -4.44
CA GLY A 108 -2.75 15.58 -5.30
C GLY A 108 -4.12 14.91 -5.36
N ARG A 109 -5.06 15.52 -6.12
CA ARG A 109 -6.44 15.02 -6.29
C ARG A 109 -6.53 13.57 -6.84
N LYS A 110 -5.53 13.14 -7.58
CA LYS A 110 -5.32 11.77 -8.05
C LYS A 110 -3.91 11.28 -7.68
N GLY A 111 -3.40 11.76 -6.55
CA GLY A 111 -2.08 11.37 -6.07
C GLY A 111 -2.06 9.90 -5.66
N PHE A 112 -0.87 9.30 -5.70
CA PHE A 112 -0.67 7.89 -5.35
C PHE A 112 -1.23 7.56 -3.96
N MET A 113 -0.92 8.37 -2.94
CA MET A 113 -1.43 8.13 -1.58
C MET A 113 -2.91 8.47 -1.48
N THR A 114 -3.37 9.54 -2.13
CA THR A 114 -4.77 10.00 -2.06
C THR A 114 -5.76 8.93 -2.54
N ARG A 115 -5.41 8.17 -3.58
CA ARG A 115 -6.24 7.07 -4.12
C ARG A 115 -6.42 5.92 -3.12
N GLN A 116 -5.43 5.70 -2.27
CA GLN A 116 -5.38 4.59 -1.32
C GLN A 116 -6.03 4.92 0.04
N ILE A 117 -6.23 6.20 0.35
CA ILE A 117 -6.81 6.64 1.64
C ILE A 117 -8.12 5.92 1.97
N PRO A 118 -9.11 5.75 1.06
CA PRO A 118 -10.36 5.09 1.39
C PRO A 118 -10.14 3.65 1.89
N GLU A 119 -9.33 2.86 1.17
CA GLU A 119 -9.05 1.47 1.50
C GLU A 119 -8.19 1.34 2.76
N LEU A 120 -7.25 2.26 2.99
CA LEU A 120 -6.49 2.31 4.25
C LEU A 120 -7.38 2.64 5.45
N LEU A 121 -8.35 3.54 5.27
CA LEU A 121 -9.31 3.89 6.32
C LEU A 121 -10.34 2.79 6.57
N ASP A 122 -10.63 1.94 5.59
CA ASP A 122 -11.52 0.80 5.76
C ASP A 122 -11.04 -0.15 6.86
N PHE A 123 -9.73 -0.27 7.08
CA PHE A 123 -9.18 -1.03 8.19
C PHE A 123 -9.73 -0.57 9.55
N LEU A 124 -10.04 0.72 9.71
CA LEU A 124 -10.59 1.26 10.96
C LEU A 124 -12.07 0.92 11.14
N ARG A 125 -12.75 0.25 10.20
CA ARG A 125 -14.13 -0.19 10.39
C ARG A 125 -14.19 -1.37 11.39
N PRO A 126 -15.13 -1.39 12.35
CA PRO A 126 -15.24 -2.47 13.34
C PRO A 126 -15.43 -3.87 12.73
N LYS A 127 -16.18 -3.97 11.63
CA LYS A 127 -16.47 -5.21 10.90
C LYS A 127 -15.60 -5.42 9.66
N PHE A 128 -14.44 -4.76 9.60
CA PHE A 128 -13.53 -4.87 8.48
C PHE A 128 -12.97 -6.29 8.31
N HIS A 129 -12.89 -6.76 7.07
CA HIS A 129 -12.08 -7.90 6.68
C HIS A 129 -11.25 -7.57 5.43
N PRO A 130 -9.97 -7.99 5.32
CA PRO A 130 -9.17 -7.73 4.11
C PRO A 130 -9.77 -8.27 2.80
N ASN A 131 -10.62 -9.29 2.90
CA ASN A 131 -11.35 -9.85 1.75
C ASN A 131 -12.59 -9.03 1.34
N ASP A 132 -12.93 -7.95 2.05
CA ASP A 132 -13.98 -7.02 1.61
C ASP A 132 -13.60 -6.31 0.31
N SER A 133 -12.31 -6.07 0.08
CA SER A 133 -11.78 -5.59 -1.21
C SER A 133 -11.66 -6.78 -2.17
N ASP A 134 -12.57 -6.90 -3.14
CA ASP A 134 -12.50 -7.96 -4.15
C ASP A 134 -11.39 -7.69 -5.16
N THR A 135 -10.26 -8.36 -4.98
CA THR A 135 -9.11 -8.33 -5.88
C THR A 135 -9.05 -9.57 -6.78
N THR A 136 -10.05 -10.45 -6.74
CA THR A 136 -9.99 -11.78 -7.38
C THR A 136 -9.86 -11.66 -8.91
N ALA A 137 -10.68 -10.82 -9.53
CA ALA A 137 -10.63 -10.59 -10.97
C ALA A 137 -9.33 -9.90 -11.42
N LEU A 138 -8.83 -8.97 -10.60
CA LEU A 138 -7.56 -8.29 -10.83
C LEU A 138 -6.40 -9.30 -10.81
N LEU A 139 -6.34 -10.15 -9.79
CA LEU A 139 -5.30 -11.16 -9.64
C LEU A 139 -5.36 -12.21 -10.76
N ALA A 140 -6.55 -12.66 -11.14
CA ALA A 140 -6.70 -13.59 -12.26
C ALA A 140 -6.12 -13.02 -13.57
N THR A 141 -6.41 -11.75 -13.86
CA THR A 141 -5.88 -11.05 -15.03
C THR A 141 -4.35 -10.96 -14.99
N TRP A 142 -3.78 -10.68 -13.82
CA TRP A 142 -2.33 -10.53 -13.66
C TRP A 142 -1.59 -11.86 -13.66
N ARG A 143 -2.18 -12.93 -13.13
CA ARG A 143 -1.62 -14.29 -13.24
C ARG A 143 -1.49 -14.71 -14.70
N GLU A 144 -2.54 -14.48 -15.50
CA GLU A 144 -2.50 -14.76 -16.94
C GLU A 144 -1.40 -13.95 -17.65
N LYS A 145 -1.27 -12.65 -17.34
CA LYS A 145 -0.22 -11.78 -17.91
C LYS A 145 1.20 -12.20 -17.53
N LEU A 146 1.39 -12.72 -16.31
CA LEU A 146 2.70 -13.12 -15.80
C LEU A 146 3.04 -14.59 -16.10
N GLY A 147 2.10 -15.37 -16.62
CA GLY A 147 2.28 -16.80 -16.88
C GLY A 147 2.36 -17.65 -15.61
N LEU A 148 1.67 -17.24 -14.55
CA LEU A 148 1.57 -17.93 -13.26
C LEU A 148 0.41 -18.94 -13.21
#